data_AF-X0W490-F1
#
_entry.id   AF-X0W490-F1
#
_cell.length_a   1.000
_cell.length_b   1.000
_cell.length_c   1.000
_cell.angle_alpha   90.00
_cell.angle_beta   90.00
_cell.angle_gamma   90.00
#
_symmetry.space_group_name_H-M   'P 1'
#
loop_
_entity.id
_entity.type
_entity.pdbx_description
1 polymer ?
#
loop_
_entity_poly.entity_id
_entity_poly.type
_entity_poly.pdbx_seq_one_letter_code
_entity_poly.pdbx_strand_id
1 'polypeptide(L)'
;GMFTTKLAPFIATAAPNPAVASEIIRTLGDNALSVLNPVMAACKAMVDAVHDIEGSTIVSVMARNGTDFGIRVSGLGDRWFTAPVAVPQGLYFPGFKAEDSSGDIGDSTITETAGIGGFAMASAPAIVKFVSGTPKDAINATLEMYEICYTEHLYFTMPPLDFRGTPTGIDIRKVVETGITPRVNTGIAHKDAGVGQVGAGLVRPPMEMFEHALLAFAEEYGY
;
A
#
# COMPACT_ATOMS: atom_id res chain seq x y z
N GLY A 1 -13.11 -14.49 -2.19
CA GLY A 1 -13.09 -15.84 -1.58
C GLY A 1 -13.43 -15.78 -0.10
N MET A 2 -12.43 -15.76 0.79
CA MET A 2 -12.64 -15.89 2.24
C MET A 2 -13.57 -14.85 2.85
N PHE A 3 -13.40 -13.56 2.50
CA PHE A 3 -14.24 -12.47 3.02
C PHE A 3 -15.73 -12.71 2.71
N THR A 4 -16.04 -12.95 1.42
CA THR A 4 -17.39 -13.30 0.96
C THR A 4 -17.95 -14.52 1.68
N THR A 5 -17.15 -15.59 1.82
CA THR A 5 -17.56 -16.82 2.52
C THR A 5 -17.90 -16.56 3.99
N LYS A 6 -17.13 -15.71 4.69
CA LYS A 6 -17.39 -15.37 6.09
C LYS A 6 -18.62 -14.50 6.26
N LEU A 7 -18.91 -13.62 5.31
CA LEU A 7 -20.10 -12.76 5.35
C LEU A 7 -21.39 -13.47 4.90
N ALA A 8 -21.29 -14.50 4.04
CA ALA A 8 -22.45 -15.15 3.42
C ALA A 8 -23.56 -15.59 4.42
N PRO A 9 -23.27 -16.19 5.60
CA PRO A 9 -24.32 -16.55 6.55
C PRO A 9 -25.06 -15.34 7.13
N PHE A 10 -24.33 -14.25 7.40
CA PHE A 10 -24.91 -13.01 7.90
C PHE A 10 -25.76 -12.31 6.83
N ILE A 11 -25.28 -12.31 5.59
CA ILE A 11 -26.04 -11.78 4.44
C ILE A 11 -27.33 -12.58 4.24
N ALA A 12 -27.26 -13.91 4.27
CA ALA A 12 -28.43 -14.78 4.13
C ALA A 12 -29.49 -14.54 5.23
N THR A 13 -29.03 -14.17 6.43
CA THR A 13 -29.92 -13.90 7.58
C THR A 13 -30.51 -12.50 7.52
N ALA A 14 -29.73 -11.49 7.10
CA ALA A 14 -30.12 -10.08 7.15
C ALA A 14 -30.83 -9.57 5.89
N ALA A 15 -30.63 -10.23 4.74
CA ALA A 15 -31.24 -9.80 3.49
C ALA A 15 -32.77 -9.95 3.53
N PRO A 16 -33.53 -9.03 2.89
CA PRO A 16 -34.99 -9.03 2.91
C PRO A 16 -35.60 -10.26 2.21
N ASN A 17 -34.86 -10.88 1.28
CA ASN A 17 -35.27 -12.12 0.61
C ASN A 17 -34.04 -12.83 -0.02
N PRO A 18 -34.18 -14.11 -0.43
CA PRO A 18 -33.10 -14.89 -1.01
C PRO A 18 -32.51 -14.33 -2.31
N ALA A 19 -33.30 -13.62 -3.12
CA ALA A 19 -32.81 -13.04 -4.37
C ALA A 19 -31.79 -11.92 -4.10
N VAL A 20 -32.10 -11.03 -3.14
CA VAL A 20 -31.19 -9.96 -2.70
C VAL A 20 -29.92 -10.54 -2.06
N ALA A 21 -30.05 -11.59 -1.23
CA ALA A 21 -28.87 -12.26 -0.67
C ALA A 21 -27.96 -12.83 -1.76
N SER A 22 -28.55 -13.50 -2.77
CA SER A 22 -27.82 -14.07 -3.90
C SER A 22 -27.12 -12.99 -4.72
N GLU A 23 -27.78 -11.86 -4.96
CA GLU A 23 -27.20 -10.71 -5.66
C GLU A 23 -25.99 -10.14 -4.91
N ILE A 24 -26.11 -9.85 -3.61
CA ILE A 24 -25.00 -9.34 -2.79
C ILE A 24 -23.81 -10.31 -2.81
N ILE A 25 -24.06 -11.60 -2.56
CA ILE A 25 -22.99 -12.61 -2.51
C ILE A 25 -22.30 -12.72 -3.87
N ARG A 26 -23.05 -12.67 -4.97
CA ARG A 26 -22.50 -12.68 -6.33
C ARG A 26 -21.66 -11.43 -6.59
N THR A 27 -22.16 -10.24 -6.28
CA THR A 27 -21.37 -8.99 -6.44
C THR A 27 -20.06 -9.03 -5.66
N LEU A 28 -20.08 -9.51 -4.42
CA LEU A 28 -18.86 -9.69 -3.60
C LEU A 28 -17.94 -10.82 -4.10
N GLY A 29 -18.48 -11.77 -4.86
CA GLY A 29 -17.73 -12.89 -5.44
C GLY A 29 -17.07 -12.53 -6.77
N ASP A 30 -17.77 -11.75 -7.60
CA ASP A 30 -17.35 -11.36 -8.95
C ASP A 30 -16.33 -10.22 -8.92
N ASN A 31 -16.28 -9.43 -7.84
CA ASN A 31 -15.30 -8.37 -7.66
C ASN A 31 -14.25 -8.74 -6.61
N ALA A 32 -13.05 -9.11 -7.07
CA ALA A 32 -11.91 -9.42 -6.19
C ALA A 32 -11.50 -8.24 -5.28
N LEU A 33 -11.80 -6.99 -5.66
CA LEU A 33 -11.47 -5.78 -4.89
C LEU A 33 -12.50 -5.44 -3.81
N SER A 34 -13.61 -6.18 -3.68
CA SER A 34 -14.62 -5.92 -2.64
C SER A 34 -14.07 -5.97 -1.20
N VAL A 35 -12.92 -6.62 -0.99
CA VAL A 35 -12.24 -6.70 0.31
C VAL A 35 -11.19 -5.62 0.53
N LEU A 36 -10.81 -4.85 -0.50
CA LEU A 36 -9.72 -3.87 -0.40
C LEU A 36 -10.01 -2.79 0.63
N ASN A 37 -11.20 -2.18 0.62
CA ASN A 37 -11.55 -1.14 1.58
C ASN A 37 -11.51 -1.63 3.05
N PRO A 38 -12.13 -2.79 3.38
CA PRO A 38 -11.94 -3.40 4.71
C PRO A 38 -10.48 -3.66 5.08
N VAL A 39 -9.65 -4.11 4.13
CA VAL A 39 -8.22 -4.34 4.37
C VAL A 39 -7.50 -3.03 4.66
N MET A 40 -7.74 -1.98 3.87
CA MET A 40 -7.15 -0.65 4.13
C MET A 40 -7.56 -0.11 5.51
N ALA A 41 -8.82 -0.27 5.90
CA ALA A 41 -9.29 0.13 7.23
C ALA A 41 -8.60 -0.66 8.35
N ALA A 42 -8.42 -1.97 8.18
CA ALA A 42 -7.67 -2.80 9.12
C ALA A 42 -6.19 -2.38 9.21
N CYS A 43 -5.54 -2.11 8.07
CA CYS A 43 -4.18 -1.58 8.02
C CYS A 43 -4.07 -0.23 8.73
N LYS A 44 -5.00 0.70 8.48
CA LYS A 44 -5.04 1.98 9.16
C LYS A 44 -5.18 1.81 10.68
N ALA A 45 -6.11 0.96 11.13
CA ALA A 45 -6.29 0.68 12.55
C ALA A 45 -5.04 0.07 13.22
N MET A 46 -4.29 -0.79 12.51
CA MET A 46 -3.02 -1.33 13.00
C MET A 46 -1.93 -0.25 13.09
N VAL A 47 -1.80 0.58 12.06
CA VAL A 47 -0.73 1.59 12.01
C VAL A 47 -1.03 2.78 12.94
N ASP A 48 -2.30 3.09 13.20
CA ASP A 48 -2.68 4.12 14.18
C ASP A 48 -2.22 3.78 15.60
N ALA A 49 -2.10 2.49 15.94
CA ALA A 49 -1.57 2.07 17.24
C ALA A 49 -0.10 2.44 17.45
N VAL A 50 0.63 2.79 16.37
CA VAL A 50 2.02 3.22 16.41
C VAL A 50 2.20 4.68 15.99
N HIS A 51 1.12 5.46 15.89
CA HIS A 51 1.16 6.90 15.69
C HIS A 51 1.41 7.63 17.02
N ASP A 52 2.03 8.82 16.95
CA ASP A 52 2.26 9.71 18.11
C ASP A 52 3.14 9.10 19.22
N ILE A 53 4.16 8.32 18.83
CA ILE A 53 5.18 7.81 19.75
C ILE A 53 6.38 8.75 19.72
N GLU A 54 6.64 9.41 20.85
CA GLU A 54 7.79 10.29 21.04
C GLU A 54 9.11 9.61 20.63
N GLY A 55 9.92 10.30 19.83
CA GLY A 55 11.22 9.83 19.34
C GLY A 55 11.14 8.73 18.27
N SER A 56 9.96 8.38 17.77
CA SER A 56 9.81 7.36 16.73
C SER A 56 10.02 7.92 15.32
N THR A 57 10.95 7.34 14.57
CA THR A 57 11.24 7.68 13.16
C THR A 57 10.40 6.89 12.17
N ILE A 58 9.40 6.14 12.65
CA ILE A 58 8.59 5.26 11.83
C ILE A 58 7.50 6.04 11.09
N VAL A 59 7.39 5.80 9.79
CA VAL A 59 6.28 6.30 8.98
C VAL A 59 4.99 5.62 9.44
N SER A 60 4.02 6.43 9.86
CA SER A 60 2.70 6.00 10.37
C SER A 60 1.58 6.25 9.35
N VAL A 61 1.82 7.00 8.29
CA VAL A 61 0.87 7.13 7.18
C VAL A 61 1.65 7.33 5.88
N MET A 62 1.21 6.66 4.82
CA MET A 62 1.49 7.03 3.43
C MET A 62 0.15 7.17 2.70
N ALA A 63 -0.07 8.26 1.99
CA ALA A 63 -1.28 8.53 1.22
C ALA A 63 -0.97 9.41 0.00
N ARG A 64 -1.84 9.39 -1.01
CA ARG A 64 -1.73 10.31 -2.17
C ARG A 64 -3.08 10.70 -2.75
N ASN A 65 -3.14 11.85 -3.40
CA ASN A 65 -4.39 12.45 -3.89
C ASN A 65 -4.42 12.70 -5.42
N GLY A 66 -3.43 12.20 -6.17
CA GLY A 66 -3.27 12.44 -7.61
C GLY A 66 -2.39 13.63 -7.96
N THR A 67 -2.03 14.49 -6.99
CA THR A 67 -1.08 15.60 -7.15
C THR A 67 0.11 15.47 -6.22
N ASP A 68 -0.15 15.15 -4.95
CA ASP A 68 0.82 15.08 -3.87
C ASP A 68 0.81 13.70 -3.21
N PHE A 69 2.00 13.19 -2.93
CA PHE A 69 2.23 12.06 -2.03
C PHE A 69 2.59 12.63 -0.66
N GLY A 70 1.93 12.15 0.39
CA GLY A 70 2.15 12.58 1.76
C GLY A 70 2.56 11.44 2.68
N ILE A 71 3.45 11.75 3.63
CA ILE A 71 3.75 10.89 4.77
C ILE A 71 3.52 11.60 6.10
N ARG A 72 3.25 10.79 7.12
CA ARG A 72 3.33 11.19 8.54
C ARG A 72 4.31 10.28 9.27
N VAL A 73 5.07 10.85 10.19
CA VAL A 73 6.04 10.14 11.01
C VAL A 73 5.57 10.15 12.45
N SER A 74 5.65 9.00 13.12
CA SER A 74 5.08 8.78 14.45
C SER A 74 5.55 9.83 15.47
N GLY A 75 6.86 10.09 15.56
CA GLY A 75 7.41 11.09 16.48
C GLY A 75 7.23 12.55 16.04
N LEU A 76 6.54 12.82 14.93
CA LEU A 76 6.23 14.17 14.44
C LEU A 76 4.72 14.46 14.43
N GLY A 77 3.94 13.59 15.09
CA GLY A 77 2.49 13.71 15.25
C GLY A 77 1.76 13.93 13.92
N ASP A 78 0.88 14.93 13.91
CA ASP A 78 -0.04 15.19 12.81
C ASP A 78 0.57 15.89 11.57
N ARG A 79 1.87 16.21 11.60
CA ARG A 79 2.53 16.96 10.51
C ARG A 79 2.65 16.12 9.24
N TRP A 80 2.22 16.69 8.11
CA TRP A 80 2.39 16.10 6.79
C TRP A 80 3.68 16.58 6.13
N PHE A 81 4.38 15.63 5.49
CA PHE A 81 5.48 15.90 4.58
C PHE A 81 5.08 15.43 3.20
N THR A 82 5.10 16.35 2.22
CA THR A 82 4.53 16.11 0.90
C THR A 82 5.53 16.39 -0.21
N ALA A 83 5.39 15.66 -1.32
CA ALA A 83 6.08 15.91 -2.57
C ALA A 83 5.18 15.52 -3.76
N PRO A 84 5.41 16.05 -4.97
CA PRO A 84 4.59 15.72 -6.13
C PRO A 84 4.57 14.22 -6.43
N VAL A 85 3.39 13.65 -6.74
CA VAL A 85 3.28 12.22 -7.05
C VAL A 85 4.06 11.84 -8.30
N ALA A 86 4.62 10.64 -8.30
CA ALA A 86 5.11 9.99 -9.51
C ALA A 86 3.93 9.40 -10.32
N VAL A 87 4.14 9.19 -11.61
CA VAL A 87 3.20 8.47 -12.48
C VAL A 87 3.51 6.97 -12.39
N PRO A 88 2.54 6.12 -11.99
CA PRO A 88 2.74 4.68 -11.94
C PRO A 88 3.19 4.08 -13.27
N GLN A 89 4.10 3.12 -13.23
CA GLN A 89 4.63 2.43 -14.40
C GLN A 89 4.26 0.95 -14.34
N GLY A 90 3.74 0.39 -15.43
CA GLY A 90 3.31 -1.00 -15.45
C GLY A 90 2.61 -1.41 -16.74
N LEU A 91 1.67 -2.34 -16.60
CA LEU A 91 0.91 -2.89 -17.71
C LEU A 91 -0.39 -2.12 -17.91
N TYR A 92 -0.63 -1.70 -19.15
CA TYR A 92 -1.84 -1.02 -19.58
C TYR A 92 -2.85 -2.00 -20.18
N PHE A 93 -4.13 -1.77 -19.91
CA PHE A 93 -5.21 -2.54 -20.52
C PHE A 93 -5.30 -2.24 -22.02
N PRO A 94 -5.83 -3.17 -22.85
CA PRO A 94 -5.95 -2.97 -24.28
C PRO A 94 -6.66 -1.65 -24.62
N GLY A 95 -6.00 -0.81 -25.43
CA GLY A 95 -6.52 0.50 -25.84
C GLY A 95 -6.01 1.68 -25.02
N PHE A 96 -5.32 1.46 -23.90
CA PHE A 96 -4.69 2.51 -23.09
C PHE A 96 -3.17 2.48 -23.17
N LYS A 97 -2.56 3.62 -22.85
CA LYS A 97 -1.12 3.87 -22.87
C LYS A 97 -0.70 4.79 -21.73
N ALA A 98 0.61 4.95 -21.53
CA ALA A 98 1.15 5.70 -20.40
C ALA A 98 0.72 7.16 -20.34
N GLU A 99 0.40 7.78 -21.48
CA GLU A 99 -0.05 9.18 -21.54
C GLU A 99 -1.51 9.36 -21.07
N ASP A 100 -2.25 8.26 -20.87
CA ASP A 100 -3.63 8.27 -20.36
C ASP A 100 -3.65 8.26 -18.82
N SER A 101 -2.52 7.95 -18.18
CA SER A 101 -2.39 7.83 -16.72
C SER A 101 -2.56 9.15 -15.98
N SER A 102 -3.22 9.09 -14.83
CA SER A 102 -3.13 10.12 -13.80
C SER A 102 -1.81 10.00 -13.02
N GLY A 103 -1.53 11.01 -12.18
CA GLY A 103 -0.63 10.82 -11.05
C GLY A 103 -1.16 9.77 -10.08
N ASP A 104 -0.27 9.17 -9.27
CA ASP A 104 -0.66 8.16 -8.29
C ASP A 104 -1.69 8.70 -7.28
N ILE A 105 -2.71 7.90 -6.96
CA ILE A 105 -3.88 8.37 -6.21
C ILE A 105 -4.44 7.30 -5.27
N GLY A 106 -4.92 7.73 -4.10
CA GLY A 106 -5.62 6.93 -3.11
C GLY A 106 -4.84 6.72 -1.81
N ASP A 107 -5.54 6.19 -0.82
CA ASP A 107 -4.98 5.88 0.51
C ASP A 107 -4.47 4.44 0.61
N SER A 108 -4.48 3.67 -0.49
CA SER A 108 -4.10 2.25 -0.49
C SER A 108 -2.66 1.98 -0.07
N THR A 109 -1.80 2.99 -0.10
CA THR A 109 -0.43 2.97 0.44
C THR A 109 -0.37 2.72 1.95
N ILE A 110 -1.50 2.83 2.65
CA ILE A 110 -1.60 2.37 4.03
C ILE A 110 -1.37 0.85 4.16
N THR A 111 -1.61 0.09 3.08
CA THR A 111 -1.36 -1.35 3.06
C THR A 111 0.15 -1.64 3.10
N GLU A 112 0.96 -0.92 2.31
CA GLU A 112 2.42 -0.95 2.39
C GLU A 112 2.94 -0.41 3.72
N THR A 113 2.32 0.64 4.26
CA THR A 113 2.68 1.18 5.59
C THR A 113 2.52 0.11 6.68
N ALA A 114 1.49 -0.73 6.57
CA ALA A 114 1.25 -1.86 7.46
C ALA A 114 2.10 -3.11 7.14
N GLY A 115 2.99 -3.05 6.14
CA GLY A 115 3.85 -4.16 5.76
C GLY A 115 3.19 -5.21 4.87
N ILE A 116 2.12 -4.89 4.14
CA ILE A 116 1.56 -5.76 3.09
C ILE A 116 1.63 -5.05 1.72
N GLY A 117 0.89 -5.50 0.70
CA GLY A 117 0.94 -4.88 -0.63
C GLY A 117 2.30 -5.10 -1.31
N GLY A 118 2.94 -4.02 -1.77
CA GLY A 118 4.31 -4.00 -2.31
C GLY A 118 5.35 -4.71 -1.43
N PHE A 119 5.16 -4.66 -0.12
CA PHE A 119 6.10 -5.19 0.87
C PHE A 119 5.97 -6.70 1.05
N ALA A 120 4.86 -7.29 0.60
CA ALA A 120 4.59 -8.72 0.66
C ALA A 120 4.57 -9.38 -0.74
N MET A 121 5.15 -8.73 -1.75
CA MET A 121 5.12 -9.20 -3.14
C MET A 121 5.65 -10.62 -3.32
N ALA A 122 6.61 -11.06 -2.51
CA ALA A 122 7.13 -12.42 -2.54
C ALA A 122 6.01 -13.48 -2.40
N SER A 123 4.92 -13.16 -1.70
CA SER A 123 3.74 -14.04 -1.53
C SER A 123 2.67 -13.88 -2.61
N ALA A 124 2.87 -13.01 -3.60
CA ALA A 124 1.92 -12.73 -4.67
C ALA A 124 2.54 -12.95 -6.08
N PRO A 125 3.14 -14.10 -6.40
CA PRO A 125 3.78 -14.32 -7.70
C PRO A 125 2.82 -14.18 -8.90
N ALA A 126 1.51 -14.31 -8.67
CA ALA A 126 0.48 -14.13 -9.71
C ALA A 126 0.36 -12.67 -10.20
N ILE A 127 0.58 -11.68 -9.33
CA ILE A 127 0.42 -10.26 -9.70
C ILE A 127 1.60 -9.71 -10.49
N VAL A 128 2.75 -10.38 -10.44
CA VAL A 128 4.00 -10.00 -11.11
C VAL A 128 3.81 -9.75 -12.60
N LYS A 129 2.98 -10.56 -13.28
CA LYS A 129 2.66 -10.38 -14.70
C LYS A 129 1.84 -9.11 -14.96
N PHE A 130 1.03 -8.69 -14.00
CA PHE A 130 0.21 -7.48 -14.07
C PHE A 130 1.02 -6.20 -13.78
N VAL A 131 2.19 -6.31 -13.16
CA VAL A 131 3.10 -5.18 -12.89
C VAL A 131 4.40 -5.24 -13.70
N SER A 132 4.41 -6.01 -14.79
CA SER A 132 5.53 -6.13 -15.74
C SER A 132 6.86 -6.61 -15.13
N GLY A 133 6.83 -7.52 -14.15
CA GLY A 133 8.03 -8.10 -13.51
C GLY A 133 8.21 -9.61 -13.70
N THR A 134 9.15 -10.18 -12.95
CA THR A 134 9.36 -11.63 -12.77
C THR A 134 9.13 -12.07 -11.32
N PRO A 135 8.86 -13.37 -11.04
CA PRO A 135 8.70 -13.83 -9.66
C PRO A 135 9.92 -13.54 -8.78
N LYS A 136 11.12 -13.51 -9.39
CA LYS A 136 12.35 -13.09 -8.73
C LYS A 136 12.33 -11.61 -8.37
N ASP A 137 11.75 -10.75 -9.22
CA ASP A 137 11.61 -9.32 -8.91
C ASP A 137 10.66 -9.08 -7.73
N ALA A 138 9.61 -9.90 -7.58
CA ALA A 138 8.75 -9.85 -6.40
C ALA A 138 9.47 -10.22 -5.09
N ILE A 139 10.33 -11.24 -5.14
CA ILE A 139 11.20 -11.61 -4.02
C ILE A 139 12.16 -10.46 -3.72
N ASN A 140 12.86 -9.95 -4.73
CA ASN A 140 13.81 -8.86 -4.56
C ASN A 140 13.15 -7.58 -4.04
N ALA A 141 11.95 -7.25 -4.52
CA ALA A 141 11.17 -6.11 -4.02
C ALA A 141 10.87 -6.24 -2.53
N THR A 142 10.50 -7.44 -2.07
CA THR A 142 10.27 -7.71 -0.64
C THR A 142 11.58 -7.60 0.15
N LEU A 143 12.66 -8.19 -0.37
CA LEU A 143 13.97 -8.17 0.29
C LEU A 143 14.53 -6.75 0.45
N GLU A 144 14.38 -5.92 -0.58
CA GLU A 144 14.75 -4.50 -0.57
C GLU A 144 14.01 -3.71 0.51
N MET A 145 12.75 -4.05 0.82
CA MET A 145 11.99 -3.36 1.86
C MET A 145 12.47 -3.70 3.29
N TYR A 146 13.17 -4.82 3.51
CA TYR A 146 13.79 -5.07 4.82
C TYR A 146 14.93 -4.08 5.12
N GLU A 147 15.60 -3.54 4.09
CA GLU A 147 16.68 -2.57 4.26
C GLU A 147 16.18 -1.24 4.86
N ILE A 148 14.91 -0.89 4.62
CA ILE A 148 14.31 0.37 5.07
C ILE A 148 13.32 0.19 6.24
N CYS A 149 12.99 -1.05 6.59
CA CYS A 149 12.07 -1.35 7.68
C CYS A 149 12.80 -1.60 8.99
N TYR A 150 12.14 -1.29 10.09
CA TYR A 150 12.65 -1.48 11.44
C TYR A 150 12.72 -2.95 11.82
N THR A 151 11.69 -3.74 11.45
CA THR A 151 11.59 -5.15 11.85
C THR A 151 10.73 -5.99 10.90
N GLU A 152 10.50 -7.25 11.25
CA GLU A 152 9.61 -8.18 10.57
C GLU A 152 8.28 -8.30 11.33
N HIS A 153 7.16 -8.42 10.59
CA HIS A 153 5.84 -8.55 11.18
C HIS A 153 5.62 -9.95 11.77
N LEU A 154 5.25 -10.03 13.06
CA LEU A 154 5.10 -11.29 13.79
C LEU A 154 4.04 -12.23 13.19
N TYR A 155 2.93 -11.69 12.67
CA TYR A 155 1.78 -12.48 12.23
C TYR A 155 1.61 -12.59 10.71
N PHE A 156 2.33 -11.79 9.93
CA PHE A 156 2.19 -11.74 8.48
C PHE A 156 3.42 -12.38 7.88
N THR A 157 3.38 -13.70 7.76
CA THR A 157 4.53 -14.51 7.34
C THR A 157 4.42 -14.91 5.87
N MET A 158 5.54 -15.00 5.18
CA MET A 158 5.59 -15.30 3.74
C MET A 158 6.19 -16.68 3.48
N PRO A 159 5.40 -17.69 3.06
CA PRO A 159 5.92 -19.04 2.78
C PRO A 159 7.11 -19.08 1.79
N PRO A 160 7.15 -18.25 0.71
CA PRO A 160 8.28 -18.24 -0.21
C PRO A 160 9.61 -17.74 0.38
N LEU A 161 9.58 -17.15 1.58
CA LEU A 161 10.74 -16.69 2.34
C LEU A 161 10.82 -17.44 3.68
N ASP A 162 10.54 -18.74 3.68
CA ASP A 162 10.60 -19.62 4.86
C ASP A 162 9.77 -19.10 6.05
N PHE A 163 8.62 -18.51 5.75
CA PHE A 163 7.71 -17.90 6.74
C PHE A 163 8.32 -16.73 7.53
N ARG A 164 9.33 -16.04 6.99
CA ARG A 164 9.76 -14.73 7.50
C ARG A 164 8.59 -13.75 7.54
N GLY A 165 8.59 -12.88 8.54
CA GLY A 165 7.57 -11.85 8.69
C GLY A 165 7.72 -10.77 7.63
N THR A 166 6.65 -10.14 7.17
CA THR A 166 6.75 -9.05 6.19
C THR A 166 7.54 -7.87 6.76
N PRO A 167 8.32 -7.15 5.92
CA PRO A 167 9.02 -5.95 6.38
C PRO A 167 8.01 -4.93 6.90
N THR A 168 8.22 -4.41 8.11
CA THR A 168 7.29 -3.46 8.75
C THR A 168 8.01 -2.36 9.54
N GLY A 169 7.35 -1.20 9.63
CA GLY A 169 7.89 0.01 10.24
C GLY A 169 8.94 0.67 9.37
N ILE A 170 8.51 1.38 8.32
CA ILE A 170 9.40 2.15 7.43
C ILE A 170 10.11 3.23 8.27
N ASP A 171 11.44 3.19 8.35
CA ASP A 171 12.24 4.13 9.13
C ASP A 171 12.81 5.21 8.20
N ILE A 172 12.43 6.48 8.43
CA ILE A 172 12.87 7.59 7.57
C ILE A 172 14.40 7.74 7.53
N ARG A 173 15.11 7.33 8.59
CA ARG A 173 16.58 7.37 8.62
C ARG A 173 17.17 6.39 7.62
N LYS A 174 16.66 5.15 7.61
CA LYS A 174 17.12 4.10 6.70
C LYS A 174 16.77 4.44 5.25
N VAL A 175 15.60 5.01 5.01
CA VAL A 175 15.20 5.47 3.67
C VAL A 175 16.21 6.48 3.11
N VAL A 176 16.55 7.51 3.88
CA VAL A 176 17.51 8.54 3.45
C VAL A 176 18.93 7.99 3.37
N GLU A 177 19.38 7.22 4.35
CA GLU A 177 20.74 6.64 4.41
C GLU A 177 21.02 5.69 3.23
N THR A 178 20.07 4.81 2.91
CA THR A 178 20.24 3.80 1.85
C THR A 178 19.92 4.35 0.45
N GLY A 179 19.21 5.47 0.37
CA GLY A 179 18.65 5.98 -0.89
C GLY A 179 17.48 5.15 -1.43
N ILE A 180 16.94 4.21 -0.66
CA ILE A 180 15.87 3.30 -1.07
C ILE A 180 14.52 3.86 -0.59
N THR A 181 13.62 4.17 -1.52
CA THR A 181 12.23 4.54 -1.19
C THR A 181 11.29 3.33 -1.15
N PRO A 182 10.13 3.42 -0.47
CA PRO A 182 9.15 2.34 -0.45
C PRO A 182 8.68 1.91 -1.85
N ARG A 183 8.45 0.60 -2.05
CA ARG A 183 7.79 0.08 -3.25
C ARG A 183 6.28 -0.02 -3.04
N VAL A 184 5.51 0.61 -3.91
CA VAL A 184 4.04 0.63 -3.87
C VAL A 184 3.48 -0.08 -5.09
N ASN A 185 2.56 -1.02 -4.86
CA ASN A 185 1.73 -1.59 -5.93
C ASN A 185 0.45 -0.77 -6.03
N THR A 186 0.09 -0.35 -7.25
CA THR A 186 -1.07 0.53 -7.45
C THR A 186 -1.82 0.21 -8.74
N GLY A 187 -3.12 0.50 -8.73
CA GLY A 187 -3.91 0.57 -9.94
C GLY A 187 -3.61 1.88 -10.67
N ILE A 188 -3.43 1.82 -11.98
CA ILE A 188 -3.22 3.01 -12.81
C ILE A 188 -4.61 3.53 -13.18
N ALA A 189 -4.95 4.75 -12.75
CA ALA A 189 -6.20 5.41 -13.10
C ALA A 189 -6.02 6.30 -14.34
N HIS A 190 -7.09 6.50 -15.11
CA HIS A 190 -7.07 7.48 -16.20
C HIS A 190 -7.04 8.90 -15.63
N LYS A 191 -6.37 9.82 -16.34
CA LYS A 191 -6.37 11.26 -16.02
C LYS A 191 -7.72 11.97 -16.23
N ASP A 192 -8.66 11.32 -16.90
CA ASP A 192 -9.97 11.89 -17.25
C ASP A 192 -11.03 11.24 -16.36
N ALA A 193 -11.90 12.08 -15.78
CA ALA A 193 -12.89 11.64 -14.81
C ALA A 193 -13.89 10.63 -15.43
N GLY A 194 -14.16 9.54 -14.70
CA GLY A 194 -15.18 8.55 -15.07
C GLY A 194 -14.72 7.40 -15.95
N VAL A 195 -13.48 7.42 -16.47
CA VAL A 195 -12.94 6.30 -17.27
C VAL A 195 -12.52 5.13 -16.37
N GLY A 196 -11.94 5.42 -15.20
CA GLY A 196 -11.57 4.42 -14.20
C GLY A 196 -10.16 3.86 -14.37
N GLN A 197 -9.98 2.59 -14.02
CA GLN A 197 -8.68 1.92 -14.04
C GLN A 197 -8.26 1.57 -15.48
N VAL A 198 -7.05 1.97 -15.87
CA VAL A 198 -6.46 1.75 -17.20
C VAL A 198 -5.27 0.79 -17.18
N GLY A 199 -4.83 0.38 -16.00
CA GLY A 199 -3.72 -0.55 -15.84
C GLY A 199 -3.39 -0.87 -14.39
N ALA A 200 -2.26 -1.55 -14.18
CA ALA A 200 -1.69 -1.81 -12.87
C ALA A 200 -0.17 -1.68 -12.96
N GLY A 201 0.46 -1.25 -11.88
CA GLY A 201 1.88 -0.97 -11.91
C GLY A 201 2.52 -0.76 -10.55
N LEU A 202 3.78 -0.37 -10.63
CA LEU A 202 4.64 -0.03 -9.52
C LEU A 202 4.89 1.47 -9.53
N VAL A 203 4.99 2.03 -8.34
CA VAL A 203 5.39 3.41 -8.14
C VAL A 203 6.25 3.50 -6.89
N ARG A 204 7.13 4.51 -6.88
CA ARG A 204 7.96 4.84 -5.72
C ARG A 204 7.57 6.23 -5.25
N PRO A 205 7.34 6.41 -3.94
CA PRO A 205 7.17 7.73 -3.39
C PRO A 205 8.45 8.57 -3.57
N PRO A 206 8.34 9.90 -3.74
CA PRO A 206 9.51 10.77 -3.90
C PRO A 206 10.41 10.76 -2.65
N MET A 207 11.73 10.87 -2.83
CA MET A 207 12.68 10.91 -1.71
C MET A 207 12.53 12.19 -0.85
N GLU A 208 12.24 13.31 -1.49
CA GLU A 208 12.19 14.65 -0.90
C GLU A 208 11.34 14.72 0.39
N MET A 209 10.19 14.05 0.43
CA MET A 209 9.34 14.06 1.62
C MET A 209 9.97 13.33 2.82
N PHE A 210 10.83 12.32 2.58
CA PHE A 210 11.57 11.63 3.64
C PHE A 210 12.73 12.48 4.14
N GLU A 211 13.44 13.18 3.25
CA GLU A 211 14.50 14.13 3.61
C GLU A 211 13.94 15.26 4.47
N HIS A 212 12.81 15.87 4.06
CA HIS A 212 12.13 16.89 4.83
C HIS A 212 11.66 16.38 6.20
N ALA A 213 11.14 15.15 6.26
CA ALA A 213 10.73 14.54 7.52
C ALA A 213 11.93 14.29 8.44
N LEU A 214 13.06 13.85 7.90
CA LEU A 214 14.28 13.59 8.68
C LEU A 214 14.88 14.89 9.24
N LEU A 215 14.90 15.97 8.45
CA LEU A 215 15.35 17.29 8.91
C LEU A 215 14.45 17.82 10.04
N ALA A 216 13.13 17.74 9.86
CA ALA A 216 12.19 18.15 10.91
C ALA A 216 12.32 17.29 12.18
N PHE A 217 12.62 16.01 12.04
CA PHE A 217 12.91 15.13 13.18
C PHE A 217 14.18 15.56 13.92
N ALA A 218 15.25 15.90 13.20
CA ALA A 218 16.49 16.39 13.82
C ALA A 218 16.27 17.72 14.58
N GLU A 219 15.49 18.63 14.01
CA GLU A 219 15.13 19.90 14.66
C GLU A 219 14.33 19.70 15.95
N GLU A 220 13.33 18.81 15.95
CA GLU A 220 12.46 18.54 17.11
C GLU A 220 13.22 17.88 18.26
N TYR A 221 14.09 16.91 17.95
CA TYR A 221 14.76 16.07 18.96
C TYR A 221 16.22 16.47 19.25
N GLY A 222 16.74 17.53 18.61
CA GLY A 222 18.04 18.12 18.93
C GLY A 222 19.26 17.34 18.45
N TYR A 223 19.22 16.79 17.24
CA TYR A 223 20.34 16.09 16.59
C TYR A 223 21.15 16.97 15.64
#